data_AF-A0A2V9YJT3-F1
#
_entry.id   AF-A0A2V9YJT3-F1
#
_cell.length_a   1.000
_cell.length_b   1.000
_cell.length_c   1.000
_cell.angle_alpha   90.00
_cell.angle_beta   90.00
_cell.angle_gamma   90.00
#
_symmetry.space_group_name_H-M   'P 1'
#
loop_
_entity.id
_entity.type
_entity.pdbx_description
1 polymer ?
#
loop_
_entity_poly.entity_id
_entity_poly.type
_entity_poly.pdbx_seq_one_letter_code
_entity_poly.pdbx_strand_id
1 'polypeptide(L)'
;MKLGKAEPSCIAAVVFLAVMWTICGRGSAEGELHWQSPKKKQMRVRLIALAAAYPRSSFFANQEVFVAEKQLGEGEWRLVKLVYGYLPYQPPLSEYGLDYSTVHELSAIRDPSCDEMLSQMTSPNRVAEWPRNDRPQSNLKYSTDSPVLNLERRRTTLPCYETTAEDFSKSIHEPGSTPRPELIIPNR
;
A
#
# COMPACT_ATOMS: atom_id res chain seq x y z
N MET A 1 -72.02 40.52 0.35
CA MET A 1 -70.90 39.65 0.79
C MET A 1 -71.34 38.20 0.60
N LYS A 2 -70.86 37.52 -0.44
CA LYS A 2 -71.18 36.10 -0.70
C LYS A 2 -70.02 35.25 -0.17
N LEU A 3 -70.31 34.48 0.88
CA LEU A 3 -69.40 33.46 1.41
C LEU A 3 -69.35 32.30 0.41
N GLY A 4 -68.20 32.07 -0.19
CA GLY A 4 -67.96 30.97 -1.12
C GLY A 4 -68.08 29.62 -0.41
N LYS A 5 -68.96 28.77 -0.93
CA LYS A 5 -69.13 27.37 -0.51
C LYS A 5 -67.89 26.60 -0.96
N ALA A 6 -67.02 26.22 -0.02
CA ALA A 6 -65.89 25.36 -0.33
C ALA A 6 -66.40 23.94 -0.61
N GLU A 7 -66.10 23.41 -1.80
CA GLU A 7 -66.44 22.04 -2.17
C GLU A 7 -65.66 21.01 -1.32
N PRO A 8 -66.28 19.87 -0.97
CA PRO A 8 -65.69 18.86 -0.07
C PRO A 8 -64.45 18.15 -0.64
N SER A 9 -64.12 18.35 -1.92
CA SER A 9 -62.99 17.71 -2.60
C SER A 9 -61.62 18.20 -2.10
N CYS A 10 -61.50 19.50 -1.79
CA CYS A 10 -60.21 20.08 -1.37
C CYS A 10 -59.83 19.71 0.07
N ILE A 11 -60.82 19.54 0.95
CA ILE A 11 -60.57 19.22 2.37
C ILE A 11 -60.04 17.78 2.49
N ALA A 12 -60.60 16.85 1.71
CA ALA A 12 -60.11 15.47 1.65
C ALA A 12 -58.66 15.41 1.15
N ALA A 13 -58.32 16.18 0.10
CA ALA A 13 -56.96 16.22 -0.43
C ALA A 13 -55.92 16.77 0.57
N VAL A 14 -56.27 17.80 1.34
CA VAL A 14 -55.38 18.38 2.36
C VAL A 14 -55.19 17.42 3.54
N VAL A 15 -56.24 16.72 3.96
CA VAL A 15 -56.15 15.71 5.03
C VAL A 15 -55.30 14.51 4.58
N PHE A 16 -55.46 14.04 3.34
CA PHE A 16 -54.62 12.96 2.80
C PHE A 16 -53.14 13.35 2.71
N LEU A 17 -52.83 14.59 2.30
CA LEU A 17 -51.45 15.08 2.25
C LEU A 17 -50.83 15.24 3.65
N ALA A 18 -51.62 15.71 4.63
CA ALA A 18 -51.16 15.80 6.02
C ALA A 18 -50.90 14.43 6.65
N VAL A 19 -51.74 13.43 6.37
CA VAL A 19 -51.56 12.04 6.82
C VAL A 19 -50.36 11.38 6.11
N MET A 20 -50.14 11.65 4.83
CA MET A 20 -48.95 11.15 4.12
C MET A 20 -47.64 11.78 4.64
N TRP A 21 -47.67 13.02 5.11
CA TRP A 21 -46.49 13.64 5.74
C TRP A 21 -46.20 13.09 7.13
N THR A 22 -47.21 12.70 7.91
CA THR A 22 -47.00 12.06 9.21
C THR A 22 -46.57 10.60 9.10
N ILE A 23 -46.91 9.91 8.01
CA ILE A 23 -46.52 8.50 7.78
C ILE A 23 -45.15 8.38 7.07
N CYS A 24 -44.78 9.30 6.17
CA CYS A 24 -43.50 9.21 5.43
C CYS A 24 -42.32 9.98 6.06
N GLY A 25 -42.55 10.79 7.10
CA GLY A 25 -41.56 11.72 7.63
C GLY A 25 -40.75 11.21 8.81
N ARG A 26 -40.11 10.04 8.74
CA ARG A 26 -39.08 9.65 9.74
C ARG A 26 -38.13 8.53 9.28
N GLY A 27 -37.74 8.54 8.01
CA GLY A 27 -36.52 7.83 7.61
C GLY A 27 -35.33 8.69 7.99
N SER A 28 -34.75 8.51 9.18
CA SER A 28 -33.38 8.97 9.42
C SER A 28 -32.52 8.22 8.42
N ALA A 29 -32.03 8.90 7.39
CA ALA A 29 -31.02 8.36 6.50
C ALA A 29 -29.71 8.34 7.31
N GLU A 30 -29.58 7.34 8.19
CA GLU A 30 -28.37 7.04 8.92
C GLU A 30 -27.37 6.49 7.88
N GLY A 31 -26.63 7.40 7.25
CA GLY A 31 -25.51 7.06 6.38
C GLY A 31 -24.35 6.56 7.23
N GLU A 32 -24.46 5.37 7.80
CA GLU A 32 -23.39 4.74 8.55
C GLU A 32 -22.36 4.20 7.54
N LEU A 33 -21.41 5.06 7.16
CA LEU A 33 -20.23 4.63 6.41
C LEU A 33 -19.42 3.72 7.33
N HIS A 34 -19.68 2.42 7.21
CA HIS A 34 -18.94 1.39 7.91
C HIS A 34 -17.54 1.29 7.28
N TRP A 35 -16.67 2.25 7.61
CA TRP A 35 -15.26 2.21 7.26
C TRP A 35 -14.64 1.06 8.06
N GLN A 36 -14.58 -0.12 7.44
CA GLN A 36 -13.74 -1.21 7.91
C GLN A 36 -12.29 -0.72 7.77
N SER A 37 -11.75 -0.13 8.83
CA SER A 37 -10.35 0.29 8.85
C SER A 37 -9.49 -0.94 8.57
N PRO A 38 -8.72 -0.96 7.47
CA PRO A 38 -7.90 -2.11 7.14
C PRO A 38 -6.93 -2.39 8.29
N LYS A 39 -6.86 -3.66 8.71
CA LYS A 39 -6.06 -4.07 9.86
C LYS A 39 -4.57 -4.01 9.51
N LYS A 40 -3.88 -2.99 10.03
CA LYS A 40 -2.43 -2.90 10.01
C LYS A 40 -1.81 -4.04 10.81
N LYS A 41 -0.72 -4.62 10.30
CA LYS A 41 0.06 -5.66 10.97
C LYS A 41 1.51 -5.20 11.06
N GLN A 42 2.10 -5.36 12.25
CA GLN A 42 3.53 -5.17 12.44
C GLN A 42 4.31 -6.23 11.68
N MET A 43 5.37 -5.83 11.00
CA MET A 43 6.28 -6.73 10.31
C MET A 43 7.69 -6.15 10.23
N ARG A 44 8.65 -7.05 10.10
CA ARG A 44 10.06 -6.74 9.86
C ARG A 44 10.39 -7.00 8.39
N VAL A 45 11.01 -6.03 7.74
CA VAL A 45 11.38 -6.13 6.32
C VAL A 45 12.81 -5.69 6.06
N ARG A 46 13.43 -6.29 5.03
CA ARG A 46 14.70 -5.81 4.43
C ARG A 46 14.42 -5.35 3.01
N LEU A 47 14.88 -4.16 2.65
CA LEU A 47 14.68 -3.64 1.30
C LEU A 47 15.74 -4.22 0.37
N ILE A 48 15.32 -4.88 -0.71
CA ILE A 48 16.24 -5.46 -1.69
C ILE A 48 16.44 -4.50 -2.85
N ALA A 49 15.36 -3.95 -3.39
CA ALA A 49 15.44 -3.04 -4.53
C ALA A 49 14.24 -2.09 -4.60
N LEU A 50 14.49 -0.88 -5.09
CA LEU A 50 13.46 0.03 -5.56
C LEU A 50 13.03 -0.40 -6.97
N ALA A 51 11.75 -0.70 -7.14
CA ALA A 51 11.17 -1.16 -8.40
C ALA A 51 10.50 -0.03 -9.21
N ALA A 52 9.87 0.92 -8.53
CA ALA A 52 9.32 2.11 -9.15
C ALA A 52 9.25 3.26 -8.14
N ALA A 53 9.53 4.48 -8.59
CA ALA A 53 9.15 5.69 -7.86
C ALA A 53 8.32 6.54 -8.82
N TYR A 54 7.12 6.90 -8.39
CA TYR A 54 6.22 7.71 -9.20
C TYR A 54 6.59 9.20 -9.09
N PRO A 55 6.25 10.03 -10.09
CA PRO A 55 6.41 11.48 -10.01
C PRO A 55 5.91 12.05 -8.69
N ARG A 56 6.76 12.88 -8.06
CA ARG A 56 6.35 13.60 -6.86
C ARG A 56 5.33 14.65 -7.22
N SER A 57 4.27 14.69 -6.43
CA SER A 57 3.25 15.72 -6.41
C SER A 57 3.29 16.46 -5.08
N SER A 58 2.90 17.73 -5.09
CA SER A 58 2.66 18.52 -3.89
C SER A 58 1.19 18.48 -3.43
N PHE A 59 0.31 17.87 -4.23
CA PHE A 59 -1.14 17.88 -4.00
C PHE A 59 -1.67 16.59 -3.38
N PHE A 60 -0.95 15.48 -3.51
CA PHE A 60 -1.34 14.16 -3.02
C PHE A 60 -0.13 13.39 -2.48
N ALA A 61 -0.39 12.28 -1.78
CA ALA A 61 0.64 11.41 -1.25
C ALA A 61 1.44 10.77 -2.40
N ASN A 62 2.76 10.80 -2.27
CA ASN A 62 3.70 10.18 -3.18
C ASN A 62 3.89 8.71 -2.84
N GLN A 63 4.33 7.91 -3.82
CA GLN A 63 4.52 6.49 -3.64
C GLN A 63 5.82 5.97 -4.23
N GLU A 64 6.45 5.05 -3.51
CA GLU A 64 7.57 4.22 -3.96
C GLU A 64 7.22 2.75 -3.81
N VAL A 65 7.63 1.93 -4.77
CA VAL A 65 7.38 0.49 -4.79
C VAL A 65 8.71 -0.23 -4.69
N PHE A 66 8.83 -1.12 -3.70
CA PHE A 66 10.03 -1.89 -3.42
C PHE A 66 9.78 -3.38 -3.56
N VAL A 67 10.83 -4.11 -3.95
CA VAL A 67 10.98 -5.53 -3.68
C VAL A 67 11.67 -5.65 -2.32
N ALA A 68 11.03 -6.37 -1.39
CA ALA A 68 11.52 -6.51 -0.03
C ALA A 68 11.43 -7.97 0.44
N GLU A 69 12.19 -8.31 1.46
CA GLU A 69 12.08 -9.56 2.20
C GLU A 69 11.34 -9.31 3.52
N LYS A 70 10.22 -10.00 3.73
CA LYS A 70 9.47 -9.99 4.99
C LYS A 70 9.91 -11.18 5.85
N GLN A 71 10.16 -10.92 7.12
CA GLN A 71 10.42 -11.98 8.09
C GLN A 71 9.15 -12.79 8.37
N LEU A 72 9.25 -14.12 8.33
CA LEU A 72 8.17 -15.06 8.69
C LEU A 72 8.42 -15.72 10.05
N GLY A 73 9.69 -15.97 10.36
CA GLY A 73 10.17 -16.57 11.60
C GLY A 73 11.66 -16.30 11.80
N GLU A 74 12.30 -16.98 12.75
CA GLU A 74 13.75 -16.89 12.90
C GLU A 74 14.46 -17.45 11.66
N GLY A 75 15.24 -16.60 10.98
CA GLY A 75 15.98 -16.99 9.77
C GLY A 75 15.15 -17.21 8.49
N GLU A 76 13.82 -17.22 8.57
CA GLU A 76 12.95 -17.39 7.39
C GLU A 76 12.48 -16.04 6.84
N TRP A 77 12.84 -15.78 5.58
CA TRP A 77 12.49 -14.58 4.84
C TRP A 77 11.73 -14.92 3.55
N ARG A 78 10.75 -14.09 3.20
CA ARG A 78 9.97 -14.24 1.97
C ARG A 78 9.88 -12.93 1.20
N LEU A 79 10.03 -13.02 -0.12
CA LEU A 79 9.85 -11.87 -1.01
C LEU A 79 8.41 -11.35 -0.99
N VAL A 80 8.30 -10.03 -0.91
CA VAL A 80 7.04 -9.28 -0.93
C VAL A 80 7.21 -8.00 -1.77
N LYS A 81 6.08 -7.45 -2.20
CA LYS A 81 6.00 -6.11 -2.78
C LYS A 81 5.60 -5.15 -1.66
N LEU A 82 6.41 -4.12 -1.44
CA LEU A 82 6.12 -3.08 -0.45
C LEU A 82 5.81 -1.78 -1.18
N VAL A 83 4.64 -1.21 -0.92
CA VAL A 83 4.21 0.11 -1.40
C VAL A 83 4.35 1.08 -0.23
N TYR A 84 5.25 2.05 -0.38
CA TYR A 84 5.54 3.07 0.61
C TYR A 84 4.91 4.39 0.19
N GLY A 85 3.90 4.83 0.93
CA GLY A 85 3.26 6.13 0.77
C GLY A 85 3.89 7.19 1.68
N TYR A 86 4.15 8.39 1.14
CA TYR A 86 4.70 9.50 1.91
C TYR A 86 4.17 10.84 1.42
N LEU A 87 4.08 11.81 2.32
CA LEU A 87 3.64 13.16 2.02
C LEU A 87 4.76 13.97 1.35
N PRO A 88 4.45 15.05 0.62
CA PRO A 88 5.43 15.79 -0.18
C PRO A 88 6.60 16.38 0.62
N TYR A 89 6.39 16.64 1.91
CA TYR A 89 7.41 17.16 2.84
C TYR A 89 8.16 16.07 3.60
N GLN A 90 7.76 14.81 3.46
CA GLN A 90 8.47 13.68 4.03
C GLN A 90 9.53 13.20 3.04
N PRO A 91 10.71 12.76 3.53
CA PRO A 91 11.73 12.20 2.66
C PRO A 91 11.26 10.85 2.08
N PRO A 92 11.60 10.52 0.83
CA PRO A 92 11.32 9.19 0.29
C PRO A 92 12.19 8.13 0.98
N LEU A 93 11.70 6.89 1.01
CA LEU A 93 12.46 5.79 1.60
C LEU A 93 13.71 5.44 0.78
N SER A 94 13.69 5.70 -0.53
CA SER A 94 14.85 5.45 -1.40
C SER A 94 16.07 6.34 -1.14
N GLU A 95 15.92 7.45 -0.40
CA GLU A 95 17.03 8.35 -0.04
C GLU A 95 17.83 7.89 1.18
N TYR A 96 17.22 7.14 2.11
CA TYR A 96 17.86 6.77 3.39
C TYR A 96 17.66 5.32 3.84
N GLY A 97 16.70 4.58 3.25
CA GLY A 97 16.31 3.25 3.71
C GLY A 97 16.77 2.09 2.84
N LEU A 98 17.37 2.36 1.67
CA LEU A 98 17.75 1.34 0.69
C LEU A 98 19.11 0.68 1.03
N ASP A 99 19.13 -0.01 2.16
CA ASP A 99 20.24 -0.81 2.68
C ASP A 99 19.74 -2.19 3.15
N TYR A 100 20.38 -3.27 2.67
CA TYR A 100 19.93 -4.65 2.88
C TYR A 100 20.37 -5.17 4.26
N SER A 101 21.42 -4.56 4.83
CA SER A 101 21.86 -4.83 6.21
C SER A 101 20.95 -4.19 7.27
N THR A 102 19.98 -3.39 6.84
CA THR A 102 19.03 -2.74 7.75
C THR A 102 17.68 -3.46 7.72
N VAL A 103 17.23 -3.88 8.90
CA VAL A 103 15.88 -4.42 9.12
C VAL A 103 14.97 -3.28 9.58
N HIS A 104 13.92 -3.05 8.81
CA HIS A 104 12.92 -2.03 9.12
C HIS A 104 11.70 -2.65 9.79
N GLU A 105 11.30 -2.14 10.94
CA GLU A 105 10.07 -2.52 11.61
C GLU A 105 8.95 -1.55 11.23
N LEU A 106 7.88 -2.05 10.61
CA LEU A 106 6.81 -1.21 10.09
C LEU A 106 5.44 -1.84 10.29
N SER A 107 4.43 -0.98 10.30
CA SER A 107 3.03 -1.38 10.21
C SER A 107 2.57 -1.32 8.77
N ALA A 108 2.02 -2.43 8.25
CA ALA A 108 1.51 -2.48 6.89
C ALA A 108 0.18 -3.23 6.76
N ILE A 109 -0.56 -2.86 5.74
CA ILE A 109 -1.83 -3.46 5.33
C ILE A 109 -1.55 -4.42 4.19
N ARG A 110 -2.13 -5.61 4.25
CA ARG A 110 -2.10 -6.56 3.13
C ARG A 110 -3.16 -6.16 2.11
N ASP A 111 -2.76 -5.89 0.87
CA ASP A 111 -3.70 -5.65 -0.23
C ASP A 111 -3.53 -6.69 -1.35
N PRO A 112 -4.42 -7.71 -1.44
CA PRO A 112 -4.37 -8.72 -2.49
C PRO A 112 -4.57 -8.18 -3.91
N SER A 113 -5.16 -7.00 -4.06
CA SER A 113 -5.46 -6.41 -5.37
C SER A 113 -4.20 -5.91 -6.08
N CYS A 114 -3.15 -5.57 -5.32
CA CYS A 114 -1.86 -5.09 -5.86
C CYS A 114 -0.76 -6.15 -5.93
N ASP A 115 -1.09 -7.43 -5.69
CA ASP A 115 -0.18 -8.56 -5.86
C ASP A 115 0.35 -8.61 -7.30
N GLU A 116 1.65 -8.83 -7.45
CA GLU A 116 2.29 -8.69 -8.75
C GLU A 116 3.44 -9.69 -8.90
N MET A 117 3.63 -10.22 -10.11
CA MET A 117 4.75 -11.09 -10.40
C MET A 117 6.05 -10.29 -10.45
N LEU A 118 7.13 -10.84 -9.90
CA LEU A 118 8.44 -10.19 -9.91
C LEU A 118 8.89 -9.85 -11.36
N SER A 119 8.59 -10.71 -12.33
CA SER A 119 8.88 -10.46 -13.76
C SER A 119 8.10 -9.29 -14.36
N GLN A 120 6.91 -8.98 -13.85
CA GLN A 120 6.11 -7.83 -14.28
C GLN A 120 6.68 -6.53 -13.70
N MET A 121 7.19 -6.57 -12.47
CA MET A 121 7.82 -5.43 -11.81
C MET A 121 9.10 -4.95 -12.50
N THR A 122 9.79 -5.85 -13.23
CA THR A 122 11.04 -5.55 -13.95
C THR A 122 10.86 -5.41 -15.46
N SER A 123 9.61 -5.42 -15.94
CA SER A 123 9.33 -5.33 -17.37
C SER A 123 9.66 -3.93 -17.89
N PRO A 124 10.37 -3.79 -19.03
CA PRO A 124 10.70 -2.49 -19.64
C PRO A 124 9.47 -1.67 -20.03
N ASN A 125 8.32 -2.32 -20.17
CA ASN A 125 7.04 -1.67 -20.44
C ASN A 125 6.34 -1.14 -19.18
N ARG A 126 6.93 -1.27 -17.99
CA ARG A 126 6.43 -0.53 -16.83
C ARG A 126 6.71 0.94 -17.04
N VAL A 127 5.62 1.68 -17.21
CA VAL A 127 5.62 3.14 -17.17
C VAL A 127 5.87 3.57 -15.72
N ALA A 128 7.12 3.46 -15.27
CA ALA A 128 7.61 4.35 -14.23
C ALA A 128 7.83 5.68 -14.96
N GLU A 129 6.84 6.57 -14.88
CA GLU A 129 6.85 7.86 -15.57
C GLU A 129 7.87 8.79 -14.90
N TRP A 130 9.16 8.52 -15.05
CA TRP A 130 10.21 9.43 -14.63
C TRP A 130 10.31 10.58 -15.63
N PRO A 131 10.29 11.86 -15.22
CA PRO A 131 10.56 12.95 -16.14
C PRO A 131 12.08 13.15 -16.23
N ARG A 132 12.75 12.50 -17.18
CA ARG A 132 13.97 13.03 -17.82
C ARG A 132 14.41 12.17 -18.99
N ASN A 133 14.88 12.85 -20.03
CA ASN A 133 15.56 12.31 -21.20
C ASN A 133 16.71 11.38 -20.79
N ASP A 134 16.44 10.09 -20.61
CA ASP A 134 17.33 8.96 -20.83
C ASP A 134 16.49 7.69 -20.62
N ARG A 135 16.37 6.92 -21.70
CA ARG A 135 15.68 5.63 -21.90
C ARG A 135 15.00 4.99 -20.66
N PRO A 136 13.72 4.56 -20.75
CA PRO A 136 13.05 3.80 -19.70
C PRO A 136 13.71 2.42 -19.60
N GLN A 137 14.70 2.30 -18.72
CA GLN A 137 15.17 1.00 -18.29
C GLN A 137 14.41 0.67 -17.01
N SER A 138 13.63 -0.40 -17.06
CA SER A 138 13.00 -1.05 -15.91
C SER A 138 14.05 -1.69 -14.98
N ASN A 139 15.03 -0.91 -14.58
CA ASN A 139 16.14 -1.36 -13.76
C ASN A 139 15.73 -1.22 -12.31
N LEU A 140 15.52 -2.36 -11.65
CA LEU A 140 15.53 -2.43 -10.20
C LEU A 140 16.78 -1.71 -9.68
N LYS A 141 16.61 -0.66 -8.88
CA LYS A 141 17.73 -0.06 -8.16
C LYS A 141 17.95 -0.89 -6.90
N TYR A 142 18.93 -1.77 -6.96
CA TYR A 142 19.28 -2.66 -5.86
C TYR A 142 19.87 -1.88 -4.68
N SER A 143 19.60 -2.41 -3.50
CA SER A 143 20.19 -1.99 -2.25
C SER A 143 21.65 -2.42 -2.16
N THR A 144 22.44 -1.65 -1.41
CA THR A 144 23.81 -2.02 -1.03
C THR A 144 23.79 -3.40 -0.36
N ASP A 145 24.76 -4.24 -0.70
CA ASP A 145 24.96 -5.61 -0.19
C ASP A 145 23.77 -6.57 -0.38
N SER A 146 22.79 -6.21 -1.21
CA SER A 146 21.67 -7.10 -1.52
C SER A 146 22.08 -8.22 -2.48
N PRO A 147 21.56 -9.44 -2.28
CA PRO A 147 21.75 -10.51 -3.26
C PRO A 147 21.03 -10.15 -4.55
N VAL A 148 21.74 -10.23 -5.68
CA VAL A 148 21.13 -10.02 -7.01
C VAL A 148 20.07 -11.11 -7.23
N LEU A 149 18.81 -10.70 -7.32
CA LEU A 149 17.70 -11.61 -7.54
C LEU A 149 17.81 -12.21 -8.95
N ASN A 150 17.82 -13.53 -9.06
CA ASN A 150 17.68 -14.19 -10.35
C ASN A 150 16.21 -14.14 -10.80
N LEU A 151 15.87 -13.06 -11.52
CA LEU A 151 14.51 -12.72 -11.96
C LEU A 151 13.93 -13.75 -12.94
N GLU A 152 14.76 -14.24 -13.87
CA GLU A 152 14.45 -15.29 -14.85
C GLU A 152 13.95 -16.58 -14.19
N ARG A 153 14.53 -16.94 -13.03
CA ARG A 153 14.18 -18.15 -12.30
C ARG A 153 12.94 -18.00 -11.40
N ARG A 154 12.60 -16.78 -10.97
CA ARG A 154 11.55 -16.55 -9.96
C ARG A 154 10.26 -16.02 -10.59
N ARG A 155 9.45 -16.94 -11.13
CA ARG A 155 8.04 -16.70 -11.53
C ARG A 155 7.10 -16.62 -10.31
N THR A 156 7.49 -15.89 -9.28
CA THR A 156 6.74 -15.80 -8.02
C THR A 156 5.89 -14.54 -7.97
N THR A 157 4.60 -14.69 -7.70
CA THR A 157 3.72 -13.58 -7.34
C THR A 157 4.07 -13.10 -5.94
N LEU A 158 4.39 -11.82 -5.82
CA LEU A 158 4.76 -11.19 -4.57
C LEU A 158 3.50 -10.68 -3.85
N PRO A 159 3.25 -11.12 -2.60
CA PRO A 159 2.20 -10.53 -1.79
C PRO A 159 2.47 -9.05 -1.57
N CYS A 160 1.46 -8.22 -1.82
CA CYS A 160 1.57 -6.78 -1.73
C CYS A 160 1.15 -6.27 -0.34
N TYR A 161 1.97 -5.36 0.18
CA TYR A 161 1.80 -4.72 1.47
C TYR A 161 1.96 -3.20 1.32
N GLU A 162 1.03 -2.46 1.89
CA GLU A 162 1.02 -1.00 1.87
C GLU A 162 1.37 -0.45 3.24
N THR A 163 2.23 0.56 3.27
CA THR A 163 2.64 1.26 4.49
C THR A 163 2.78 2.75 4.19
N THR A 164 2.75 3.57 5.23
CA THR A 164 3.00 5.01 5.12
C THR A 164 4.24 5.42 5.90
N ALA A 165 4.74 6.63 5.65
CA ALA A 165 5.85 7.20 6.40
C ALA A 165 5.60 7.22 7.92
N GLU A 166 4.36 7.44 8.36
CA GLU A 166 4.00 7.45 9.79
C GLU A 166 4.03 6.05 10.42
N ASP A 167 3.74 5.02 9.62
CA ASP A 167 3.74 3.62 10.04
C ASP A 167 5.12 2.96 9.94
N PHE A 168 6.07 3.64 9.32
CA PHE A 168 7.44 3.20 9.16
C PHE A 168 8.22 3.54 10.43
N SER A 169 8.27 2.57 11.34
CA SER A 169 8.96 2.74 12.62
C SER A 169 10.44 2.36 12.52
N LYS A 170 11.15 2.54 13.64
CA LYS A 170 12.60 2.46 13.82
C LYS A 170 13.29 1.39 12.95
N SER A 171 14.38 1.79 12.31
CA SER A 171 15.33 0.88 11.65
C SER A 171 16.23 0.20 12.69
N ILE A 172 16.37 -1.11 12.62
CA ILE A 172 17.31 -1.89 13.41
C ILE A 172 18.40 -2.39 12.45
N HIS A 173 19.64 -1.97 12.69
CA HIS A 173 20.77 -2.50 11.94
C HIS A 173 21.06 -3.92 12.44
N GLU A 174 20.85 -4.93 11.60
CA GLU A 174 21.25 -6.30 11.87
C GLU A 174 22.29 -6.68 10.82
N PRO A 175 23.56 -6.91 11.19
CA PRO A 175 24.57 -7.30 10.21
C PRO A 175 24.05 -8.50 9.42
N GLY A 176 24.02 -8.36 8.09
CA GLY A 176 23.53 -9.40 7.18
C GLY A 176 24.17 -10.72 7.57
N SER A 177 23.35 -11.74 7.81
CA SER A 177 23.81 -13.03 8.28
C SER A 177 24.90 -13.56 7.34
N THR A 178 26.16 -13.46 7.78
CA THR A 178 27.30 -14.07 7.10
C THR A 178 26.97 -15.55 6.93
N PRO A 179 27.05 -16.13 5.72
CA PRO A 179 26.97 -17.58 5.59
C PRO A 179 28.05 -18.16 6.50
N ARG A 180 27.61 -18.88 7.53
CA ARG A 180 28.51 -19.55 8.49
C ARG A 180 29.48 -20.39 7.66
N PRO A 181 30.80 -20.14 7.71
CA PRO A 181 31.75 -21.03 7.07
C PRO A 181 31.54 -22.40 7.71
N GLU A 182 31.09 -23.35 6.91
CA GLU A 182 31.06 -24.75 7.29
C GLU A 182 32.50 -25.10 7.69
N LEU A 183 32.68 -25.44 8.96
CA LEU A 183 33.96 -25.90 9.50
C LEU A 183 34.34 -27.16 8.71
N ILE A 184 35.17 -27.00 7.68
CA ILE A 184 35.85 -28.10 7.02
C ILE A 184 36.84 -28.64 8.05
N ILE A 185 36.45 -29.71 8.74
CA ILE A 185 37.33 -30.50 9.60
C ILE A 185 38.34 -31.18 8.66
N PRO A 186 39.66 -30.91 8.77
CA PRO A 186 40.64 -31.63 7.98
C PRO A 186 40.63 -33.10 8.42
N ASN A 187 40.34 -33.99 7.48
CA ASN A 187 40.39 -35.42 7.69
C ASN A 187 41.86 -35.84 7.90
N ARG A 188 42.06 -36.69 8.91
CA ARG A 188 43.36 -37.15 9.40
C ARG A 188 44.02 -38.15 8.45
#